data_AF-A0A850GLD2-F1
#
_entry.id   AF-A0A850GLD2-F1
#
_cell.length_a   1.000
_cell.length_b   1.000
_cell.length_c   1.000
_cell.angle_alpha   90.00
_cell.angle_beta   90.00
_cell.angle_gamma   90.00
#
_symmetry.space_group_name_H-M   'P 1'
#
loop_
_entity.id
_entity.type
_entity.pdbx_description
1 polymer ?
#
loop_
_entity_poly.entity_id
_entity_poly.type
_entity_poly.pdbx_seq_one_letter_code
_entity_poly.pdbx_strand_id
1 'polypeptide(L)'
;MSMYAFSKDQSQLVFMDCFGLTRLGRDQGIATNTTVGGSDSAGRVSISASGSLAASHGSPNDPALLWTVADLQIAERLPRRGVTILPAGTHYLLDAPGSLELVPLSRAVRLPLRLDAPARPKAESRTKPRSAPIPLDLAGRSATAARLPALALGHGTPEVPRPIHLAHDGTLLCWDREQLVCATLTGAALSPRWRRTITTAPDARLELYADAQRCVLLIHHGRRWTVDVLAGDDAWRFDIESLGVPTVAGRWLAYQPAHDRVLRLDLGGADTSEHPLPSTCVGVGSIFASAEGRLYFLPAHRESVLNLHTGEAHSRQLPADQLEARRAILATALPYRDAAQHSGVTIELERVELDSRQASASLTHRLAGSGPLLAALLAGHSHSAWRRFPMPPGWQLGSHGSRGEVRSPDEPTAGRIVDSYAALASAGVGFATTTRYWAKRLEDDQQQLRDPAALALLAQALLAIVRDGPDTPADFNTLLARGWPTLDDATAAFAHYPQRTRQLDDSVTALAGALFNLLLGVEAARLWSFIYIDTPWPNGVGSHYGDFDRKAIRPLLRAHPKTAQIFRAKLRTPARPDDPRRFHLDQLRDLLA
;
A
#
# COMPACT_ATOMS: atom_id res chain seq x y z
N MET A 1 -8.70 10.85 3.02
CA MET A 1 -8.07 12.02 3.66
C MET A 1 -7.37 12.84 2.59
N SER A 2 -7.26 14.17 2.73
CA SER A 2 -6.67 15.00 1.67
C SER A 2 -5.13 14.95 1.69
N MET A 3 -4.56 14.48 0.59
CA MET A 3 -3.11 14.49 0.31
C MET A 3 -2.59 15.87 -0.13
N TYR A 4 -3.49 16.86 -0.17
CA TYR A 4 -3.18 18.21 -0.57
C TYR A 4 -4.03 19.22 0.22
N ALA A 5 -3.61 20.48 0.22
CA ALA A 5 -4.38 21.59 0.74
C ALA A 5 -4.09 22.87 -0.05
N PHE A 6 -5.11 23.70 -0.23
CA PHE A 6 -4.96 25.05 -0.76
C PHE A 6 -4.91 26.08 0.37
N SER A 7 -4.18 27.18 0.22
CA SER A 7 -4.35 28.36 1.07
C SER A 7 -5.77 28.94 0.91
N LYS A 8 -6.22 29.78 1.85
CA LYS A 8 -7.61 30.31 1.83
C LYS A 8 -7.90 31.10 0.55
N ASP A 9 -6.95 31.91 0.12
CA ASP A 9 -6.96 32.71 -1.11
C ASP A 9 -6.68 31.87 -2.38
N GLN A 10 -6.52 30.56 -2.25
CA GLN A 10 -6.22 29.62 -3.34
C GLN A 10 -4.95 29.98 -4.14
N SER A 11 -4.05 30.79 -3.58
CA SER A 11 -2.80 31.20 -4.25
C SER A 11 -1.69 30.16 -4.12
N GLN A 12 -1.82 29.24 -3.15
CA GLN A 12 -0.87 28.17 -2.90
C GLN A 12 -1.56 26.82 -2.80
N LEU A 13 -1.02 25.84 -3.52
CA LEU A 13 -1.31 24.42 -3.38
C LEU A 13 -0.10 23.76 -2.71
N VAL A 14 -0.32 23.02 -1.63
CA VAL A 14 0.67 22.12 -1.05
C VAL A 14 0.13 20.71 -1.15
N PHE A 15 0.93 19.78 -1.67
CA PHE A 15 0.56 18.37 -1.77
C PHE A 15 1.75 17.47 -1.47
N MET A 16 1.46 16.24 -1.09
CA MET A 16 2.46 15.25 -0.77
C MET A 16 2.23 13.99 -1.60
N ASP A 17 3.31 13.39 -2.10
CA ASP A 17 3.30 12.13 -2.84
C ASP A 17 4.54 11.28 -2.54
N CYS A 18 4.69 10.15 -3.23
CA CYS A 18 5.87 9.27 -3.11
C CYS A 18 7.23 9.95 -3.37
N PHE A 19 7.26 11.13 -3.98
CA PHE A 19 8.47 11.92 -4.25
C PHE A 19 8.67 13.11 -3.29
N GLY A 20 7.76 13.29 -2.34
CA GLY A 20 7.89 14.19 -1.21
C GLY A 20 6.85 15.30 -1.16
N LEU A 21 7.15 16.35 -0.39
CA LEU A 21 6.24 17.48 -0.19
C LEU A 21 6.50 18.53 -1.27
N THR A 22 5.46 18.90 -2.02
CA THR A 22 5.54 19.89 -3.10
C THR A 22 4.62 21.06 -2.79
N ARG A 23 5.11 22.26 -3.10
CA ARG A 23 4.33 23.49 -3.12
C ARG A 23 4.29 24.04 -4.54
N LEU A 24 3.11 24.48 -4.96
CA LEU A 24 2.89 25.27 -6.16
C LEU A 24 2.24 26.59 -5.73
N GLY A 25 2.95 27.70 -5.89
CA GLY A 25 2.43 29.04 -5.60
C GLY A 25 2.30 29.89 -6.86
N ARG A 26 1.25 30.71 -6.95
CA ARG A 26 1.00 31.60 -8.09
C ARG A 26 2.22 32.48 -8.44
N ASP A 27 2.86 33.07 -7.42
CA ASP A 27 3.96 34.04 -7.61
C ASP A 27 5.34 33.46 -7.24
N GLN A 28 5.36 32.28 -6.63
CA GLN A 28 6.56 31.69 -6.02
C GLN A 28 7.04 30.43 -6.76
N GLY A 29 6.38 30.05 -7.86
CA GLY A 29 6.71 28.86 -8.64
C GLY A 29 6.43 27.54 -7.92
N ILE A 30 7.04 26.48 -8.42
CA ILE A 30 6.95 25.12 -7.88
C ILE A 30 8.24 24.74 -7.16
N ALA A 31 8.11 24.15 -5.97
CA ALA A 31 9.22 23.65 -5.17
C ALA A 31 8.86 22.29 -4.58
N THR A 32 9.81 21.35 -4.56
CA THR A 32 9.63 20.02 -3.97
C THR A 32 10.74 19.74 -2.97
N ASN A 33 10.38 19.35 -1.75
CA ASN A 33 11.31 18.80 -0.78
C ASN A 33 11.24 17.26 -0.83
N THR A 34 12.31 16.64 -1.33
CA THR A 34 12.43 15.19 -1.51
C THR A 34 12.98 14.46 -0.28
N THR A 35 13.35 15.18 0.79
CA THR A 35 13.97 14.58 1.98
C THR A 35 12.96 13.85 2.87
N VAL A 36 11.67 14.10 2.66
CA VAL A 36 10.57 13.46 3.38
C VAL A 36 9.77 12.64 2.39
N GLY A 37 9.60 11.36 2.72
CA GLY A 37 8.72 10.47 1.98
C GLY A 37 7.25 10.80 2.25
N GLY A 38 6.43 10.73 1.22
CA GLY A 38 4.98 10.86 1.32
C GLY A 38 4.28 9.65 0.70
N SER A 39 3.04 9.38 1.09
CA SER A 39 2.24 8.33 0.45
C SER A 39 1.41 8.89 -0.69
N ASP A 40 0.99 8.04 -1.61
CA ASP A 40 0.02 8.37 -2.66
C ASP A 40 -1.44 8.42 -2.15
N SER A 41 -1.69 7.94 -0.92
CA SER A 41 -3.04 7.81 -0.37
C SER A 41 -3.12 7.72 1.16
N ALA A 42 -2.01 7.40 1.84
CA ALA A 42 -1.88 7.46 3.29
C ALA A 42 -1.08 8.69 3.71
N GLY A 43 -1.77 9.81 3.84
CA GLY A 43 -1.15 11.01 4.36
C GLY A 43 -2.15 12.11 4.61
N ARG A 44 -1.70 13.11 5.36
CA ARG A 44 -2.44 14.35 5.56
C ARG A 44 -1.54 15.50 5.20
N VAL A 45 -2.10 16.43 4.43
CA VAL A 45 -1.55 17.77 4.28
C VAL A 45 -2.61 18.75 4.76
N SER A 46 -2.19 19.70 5.58
CA SER A 46 -3.01 20.84 5.96
C SER A 46 -2.16 22.10 5.87
N ILE A 47 -2.80 23.23 5.58
CA ILE A 47 -2.14 24.52 5.42
C ILE A 47 -2.91 25.60 6.15
N SER A 48 -2.22 26.58 6.73
CA SER A 48 -2.89 27.75 7.30
C SER A 48 -3.58 28.56 6.20
N ALA A 49 -4.59 29.35 6.58
CA ALA A 49 -5.32 30.22 5.66
C ALA A 49 -4.39 31.19 4.91
N SER A 50 -3.33 31.67 5.59
CA SER A 50 -2.29 32.53 5.03
C SER A 50 -1.34 31.84 4.03
N GLY A 51 -1.38 30.51 3.95
CA GLY A 51 -0.39 29.73 3.20
C GLY A 51 1.00 29.66 3.82
N SER A 52 1.28 30.32 4.95
CA SER A 52 2.64 30.42 5.49
C SER A 52 3.15 29.15 6.18
N LEU A 53 2.24 28.34 6.73
CA LEU A 53 2.57 27.13 7.49
C LEU A 53 1.78 25.93 6.97
N ALA A 54 2.41 24.77 6.97
CA ALA A 54 1.76 23.50 6.64
C ALA A 54 2.09 22.43 7.67
N ALA A 55 1.21 21.45 7.79
CA ALA A 55 1.40 20.24 8.55
C ALA A 55 1.33 19.07 7.58
N SER A 56 2.25 18.11 7.70
CA SER A 56 2.13 16.84 7.03
C SER A 56 2.34 15.65 7.94
N HIS A 57 1.71 14.54 7.58
CA HIS A 57 1.90 13.24 8.21
C HIS A 57 1.80 12.19 7.12
N GLY A 58 2.86 11.41 6.90
CA GLY A 58 2.92 10.34 5.90
C GLY A 58 2.32 9.05 6.42
N SER A 59 3.17 8.05 6.69
CA SER A 59 2.77 6.76 7.27
C SER A 59 2.55 6.86 8.79
N PRO A 60 1.74 5.97 9.43
CA PRO A 60 1.60 5.90 10.89
C PRO A 60 2.93 5.79 11.67
N ASN A 61 3.99 5.34 10.99
CA ASN A 61 5.33 5.21 11.57
C ASN A 61 6.24 6.41 11.30
N ASP A 62 5.79 7.38 10.52
CA ASP A 62 6.56 8.59 10.24
C ASP A 62 6.26 9.66 11.31
N PRO A 63 7.24 10.50 11.66
CA PRO A 63 6.94 11.68 12.47
C PRO A 63 5.97 12.58 11.72
N ALA A 64 5.05 13.19 12.46
CA ALA A 64 4.33 14.36 11.95
C ALA A 64 5.29 15.53 11.82
N LEU A 65 5.12 16.34 10.79
CA LEU A 65 6.01 17.45 10.46
C LEU A 65 5.24 18.74 10.33
N LEU A 66 5.78 19.80 10.93
CA LEU A 66 5.34 21.17 10.71
C LEU A 66 6.35 21.85 9.78
N TRP A 67 5.84 22.66 8.86
CA TRP A 67 6.59 23.22 7.75
C TRP A 67 6.41 24.73 7.66
N THR A 68 7.48 25.44 7.33
CA THR A 68 7.38 26.74 6.69
C THR A 68 7.20 26.53 5.19
N VAL A 69 6.12 27.08 4.64
CA VAL A 69 5.68 26.72 3.28
C VAL A 69 6.55 27.38 2.20
N ALA A 70 6.97 28.63 2.41
CA ALA A 70 7.77 29.39 1.45
C ALA A 70 9.00 28.60 0.95
N ASP A 71 9.76 28.04 1.90
CA ASP A 71 11.04 27.35 1.64
C ASP A 71 10.96 25.82 1.86
N LEU A 72 9.78 25.29 2.19
CA LEU A 72 9.57 23.88 2.57
C LEU A 72 10.55 23.37 3.63
N GLN A 73 10.87 24.21 4.63
CA GLN A 73 11.73 23.82 5.74
C GLN A 73 10.91 23.23 6.88
N ILE A 74 11.47 22.20 7.51
CA ILE A 74 10.86 21.57 8.69
C ILE A 74 11.02 22.54 9.87
N ALA A 75 9.90 23.10 10.33
CA ALA A 75 9.84 23.94 11.52
C ALA A 75 9.89 23.09 12.80
N GLU A 76 9.19 21.95 12.80
CA GLU A 76 9.15 21.04 13.94
C GLU A 76 8.92 19.58 13.50
N ARG A 77 9.52 18.65 14.24
CA ARG A 77 9.25 17.21 14.13
C ARG A 77 8.51 16.75 15.38
N LEU A 78 7.31 16.21 15.17
CA LEU A 78 6.47 15.67 16.22
C LEU A 78 6.61 14.14 16.27
N PRO A 79 6.49 13.51 17.45
CA PRO A 79 6.41 12.05 17.55
C PRO A 79 5.23 11.52 16.72
N ARG A 80 5.30 10.25 16.28
CA ARG A 80 4.33 9.53 15.41
C ARG A 80 2.87 9.75 15.83
N ARG A 81 2.26 10.82 15.34
CA ARG A 81 0.91 11.31 15.69
C ARG A 81 0.36 12.06 14.49
N GLY A 82 -0.96 12.01 14.27
CA GLY A 82 -1.58 12.83 13.23
C GLY A 82 -1.49 14.31 13.58
N VAL A 83 -1.21 15.17 12.61
CA VAL A 83 -1.14 16.62 12.84
C VAL A 83 -1.98 17.38 11.80
N THR A 84 -2.64 18.46 12.22
CA THR A 84 -3.40 19.34 11.34
C THR A 84 -3.26 20.78 11.79
N ILE A 85 -2.78 21.69 10.93
CA ILE A 85 -2.67 23.11 11.26
C ILE A 85 -4.05 23.77 11.20
N LEU A 86 -4.36 24.62 12.19
CA LEU A 86 -5.58 25.42 12.17
C LEU A 86 -5.50 26.52 11.10
N PRO A 87 -6.63 26.93 10.49
CA PRO A 87 -6.65 28.00 9.49
C PRO A 87 -6.00 29.30 9.96
N ALA A 88 -6.15 29.66 11.24
CA ALA A 88 -5.53 30.85 11.82
C ALA A 88 -3.99 30.80 11.85
N GLY A 89 -3.36 29.63 11.70
CA GLY A 89 -1.91 29.48 11.76
C GLY A 89 -1.30 29.75 13.14
N THR A 90 -2.12 29.69 14.20
CA THR A 90 -1.70 29.96 15.59
C THR A 90 -1.60 28.70 16.45
N HIS A 91 -2.27 27.63 16.02
CA HIS A 91 -2.33 26.35 16.71
C HIS A 91 -2.28 25.20 15.68
N TYR A 92 -2.03 24.00 16.17
CA TYR A 92 -2.27 22.76 15.45
C TYR A 92 -3.06 21.79 16.32
N LEU A 93 -3.84 20.93 15.67
CA LEU A 93 -4.45 19.75 16.27
C LEU A 93 -3.47 18.59 16.21
N LEU A 94 -3.35 17.89 17.32
CA LEU A 94 -2.57 16.67 17.46
C LEU A 94 -3.53 15.51 17.76
N ASP A 95 -3.59 14.55 16.83
CA ASP A 95 -4.36 13.31 16.98
C ASP A 95 -3.48 12.32 17.75
N ALA A 96 -3.80 12.15 19.04
CA ALA A 96 -3.12 11.24 19.94
C ALA A 96 -4.04 10.04 20.26
N PRO A 97 -3.50 8.88 20.67
CA PRO A 97 -4.32 7.73 21.03
C PRO A 97 -5.38 8.08 22.08
N GLY A 98 -6.65 8.13 21.67
CA GLY A 98 -7.79 8.41 22.55
C GLY A 98 -8.07 9.89 22.84
N SER A 99 -7.30 10.84 22.29
CA SER A 99 -7.53 12.28 22.51
C SER A 99 -7.23 13.12 21.27
N LEU A 100 -7.95 14.24 21.14
CA LEU A 100 -7.61 15.30 20.21
C LEU A 100 -7.12 16.50 21.03
N GLU A 101 -5.87 16.90 20.82
CA GLU A 101 -5.23 17.98 21.57
C GLU A 101 -5.07 19.22 20.69
N LEU A 102 -5.49 20.38 21.19
CA LEU A 102 -5.19 21.67 20.59
C LEU A 102 -3.88 22.20 21.19
N VAL A 103 -2.87 22.39 20.35
CA VAL A 103 -1.54 22.82 20.78
C VAL A 103 -1.20 24.16 20.14
N PRO A 104 -0.84 25.19 20.92
CA PRO A 104 -0.39 26.46 20.36
C PRO A 104 0.94 26.28 19.64
N LEU A 105 1.10 26.94 18.49
CA LEU A 105 2.38 27.01 17.76
C LEU A 105 3.47 27.78 18.52
N SER A 106 3.16 28.32 19.71
CA SER A 106 4.01 29.11 20.62
C SER A 106 5.09 29.93 19.90
N ARG A 107 4.78 31.19 19.57
CA ARG A 107 5.68 32.15 18.92
C ARG A 107 7.11 32.08 19.49
N ALA A 108 8.04 31.56 18.70
CA ALA A 108 9.35 32.18 18.51
C ALA A 108 9.51 32.48 17.02
N VAL A 109 8.65 33.35 16.49
CA VAL A 109 8.90 34.00 15.21
C VAL A 109 10.10 34.93 15.43
N ARG A 110 11.31 34.44 15.13
CA ARG A 110 12.45 35.33 14.89
C ARG A 110 12.27 35.90 13.49
N LEU A 111 11.71 37.10 13.39
CA LEU A 111 11.86 37.91 12.19
C LEU A 111 13.35 38.30 12.05
N PRO A 112 13.93 38.30 10.84
CA PRO A 112 15.30 38.74 10.65
C PRO A 112 15.35 40.27 10.75
N LEU A 113 16.03 40.79 11.77
CA LEU A 113 16.57 42.14 11.76
C LEU A 113 18.08 41.97 11.85
N ARG A 114 18.74 42.00 10.69
CA ARG A 114 20.19 42.22 10.65
C ARG A 114 20.42 43.70 10.97
N LEU A 115 21.21 43.98 12.00
CA LEU A 115 22.59 44.45 11.91
C LEU A 115 23.14 44.63 13.33
N ASP A 116 24.42 44.31 13.49
CA ASP A 116 25.27 44.32 14.69
C ASP A 116 25.20 43.14 15.67
N ALA A 117 26.38 42.52 15.84
CA ALA A 117 26.65 41.55 16.89
C ALA A 117 27.01 42.29 18.19
N PRO A 118 26.50 41.83 19.34
CA PRO A 118 27.45 41.45 20.39
C PRO A 118 27.08 40.20 21.21
N ALA A 119 28.16 39.55 21.64
CA ALA A 119 28.38 38.64 22.77
C ALA A 119 27.47 37.40 22.96
N ARG A 120 28.13 36.23 22.88
CA ARG A 120 27.62 34.95 23.40
C ARG A 120 27.34 35.04 24.91
N PRO A 121 26.12 34.70 25.39
CA PRO A 121 25.92 34.23 26.74
C PRO A 121 26.14 32.71 26.79
N LYS A 122 26.80 32.28 27.87
CA LYS A 122 27.08 30.90 28.23
C LYS A 122 25.80 30.08 28.38
N ALA A 123 25.95 28.77 28.15
CA ALA A 123 24.92 27.76 28.24
C ALA A 123 24.20 27.78 29.60
N GLU A 124 22.94 28.19 29.59
CA GLU A 124 21.98 27.84 30.63
C GLU A 124 20.79 27.13 29.98
N SER A 125 20.56 25.92 30.48
CA SER A 125 19.41 25.07 30.22
C SER A 125 18.10 25.86 30.41
N ARG A 126 17.44 26.21 29.30
CA ARG A 126 16.07 26.73 29.27
C ARG A 126 15.15 25.68 28.66
N THR A 127 14.62 24.79 29.48
CA THR A 127 13.28 24.23 29.22
C THR A 127 12.30 25.39 29.25
N LYS A 128 11.96 25.93 28.07
CA LYS A 128 10.89 26.92 27.95
C LYS A 128 9.57 26.28 28.39
N PRO A 129 8.72 27.00 29.15
CA PRO A 129 7.37 26.52 29.43
C PRO A 129 6.60 26.50 28.10
N ARG A 130 6.34 25.30 27.57
CA ARG A 130 5.30 25.10 26.56
C ARG A 130 3.96 25.29 27.27
N SER A 131 3.07 26.10 26.72
CA SER A 131 1.67 26.11 27.15
C SER A 131 1.13 24.68 27.05
N ALA A 132 0.43 24.23 28.09
CA ALA A 132 -0.09 22.88 28.16
C ALA A 132 -1.11 22.62 27.01
N PRO A 133 -1.11 21.43 26.39
CA PRO A 133 -2.14 21.04 25.44
C PRO A 133 -3.54 21.13 26.05
N ILE A 134 -4.52 21.62 25.28
CA ILE A 134 -5.92 21.67 25.72
C ILE A 134 -6.65 20.44 25.11
N PRO A 135 -7.17 19.51 25.92
CA PRO A 135 -7.95 18.39 25.40
C PRO A 135 -9.32 18.87 24.88
N LEU A 136 -9.74 18.38 23.71
CA LEU A 136 -11.06 18.64 23.15
C LEU A 136 -12.05 17.52 23.52
N ASP A 137 -13.16 17.88 24.18
CA ASP A 137 -14.24 16.93 24.48
C ASP A 137 -15.17 16.75 23.27
N LEU A 138 -14.99 15.66 22.55
CA LEU A 138 -15.85 15.28 21.42
C LEU A 138 -17.23 14.79 21.86
N ALA A 139 -17.40 14.39 23.13
CA ALA A 139 -18.61 13.72 23.61
C ALA A 139 -19.79 14.68 23.76
N GLY A 140 -19.58 15.99 23.87
CA GLY A 140 -20.65 16.98 24.00
C GLY A 140 -21.59 16.59 25.15
N ARG A 141 -21.10 16.63 26.40
CA ARG A 141 -21.92 16.31 27.57
C ARG A 141 -22.95 17.41 27.83
N SER A 142 -24.07 17.35 27.11
CA SER A 142 -25.39 17.65 27.67
C SER A 142 -25.84 16.42 28.48
N ALA A 143 -26.40 16.65 29.66
CA ALA A 143 -26.54 15.69 30.76
C ALA A 143 -27.54 14.52 30.57
N THR A 144 -27.99 14.18 29.36
CA THR A 144 -29.06 13.17 29.18
C THR A 144 -28.95 12.33 27.89
N ALA A 145 -27.85 11.59 27.70
CA ALA A 145 -27.82 10.52 26.70
C ALA A 145 -27.24 9.23 27.28
N ALA A 146 -28.07 8.19 27.29
CA ALA A 146 -27.79 6.86 27.82
C ALA A 146 -26.57 6.22 27.14
N ARG A 147 -25.80 5.45 27.93
CA ARG A 147 -24.72 4.59 27.44
C ARG A 147 -25.30 3.51 26.51
N LEU A 148 -24.91 3.55 25.24
CA LEU A 148 -25.06 2.41 24.32
C LEU A 148 -23.78 1.54 24.35
N PRO A 149 -23.91 0.21 24.21
CA PRO A 149 -22.82 -0.73 24.38
C PRO A 149 -21.79 -0.67 23.24
N ALA A 150 -20.55 -1.06 23.55
CA ALA A 150 -19.44 -1.05 22.62
C ALA A 150 -19.57 -2.17 21.57
N LEU A 151 -19.30 -1.83 20.30
CA LEU A 151 -19.02 -2.79 19.24
C LEU A 151 -17.52 -2.77 18.92
N ALA A 152 -16.96 -3.97 18.83
CA ALA A 152 -15.54 -4.21 18.64
C ALA A 152 -15.13 -3.88 17.20
N LEU A 153 -14.17 -2.97 17.05
CA LEU A 153 -13.34 -2.92 15.85
C LEU A 153 -12.73 -4.32 15.66
N GLY A 154 -13.02 -4.96 14.53
CA GLY A 154 -12.46 -6.26 14.18
C GLY A 154 -10.94 -6.26 14.42
N HIS A 155 -10.48 -7.23 15.20
CA HIS A 155 -9.08 -7.45 15.50
C HIS A 155 -8.27 -7.54 14.19
N GLY A 156 -7.40 -6.56 13.90
CA GLY A 156 -6.48 -6.71 12.77
C GLY A 156 -5.70 -5.49 12.29
N THR A 157 -6.18 -4.26 12.45
CA THR A 157 -5.42 -3.08 11.97
C THR A 157 -4.97 -2.21 13.13
N PRO A 158 -3.66 -2.13 13.43
CA PRO A 158 -3.16 -1.18 14.41
C PRO A 158 -3.45 0.25 13.91
N GLU A 159 -4.08 1.05 14.77
CA GLU A 159 -4.00 2.51 14.76
C GLU A 159 -4.22 3.17 13.39
N VAL A 160 -5.38 2.99 12.76
CA VAL A 160 -5.80 3.93 11.71
C VAL A 160 -6.13 5.26 12.40
N PRO A 161 -5.35 6.34 12.20
CA PRO A 161 -5.64 7.62 12.82
C PRO A 161 -7.03 8.08 12.38
N ARG A 162 -7.87 8.47 13.33
CA ARG A 162 -9.26 8.89 13.08
C ARG A 162 -9.24 9.96 11.99
N PRO A 163 -9.89 9.79 10.83
CA PRO A 163 -9.91 10.83 9.82
C PRO A 163 -10.39 12.14 10.43
N ILE A 164 -9.47 13.11 10.48
CA ILE A 164 -9.77 14.49 10.84
C ILE A 164 -9.63 15.30 9.57
N HIS A 165 -10.71 15.91 9.13
CA HIS A 165 -10.71 16.93 8.09
C HIS A 165 -11.00 18.27 8.75
N LEU A 166 -10.19 19.29 8.49
CA LEU A 166 -10.40 20.64 8.98
C LEU A 166 -10.40 21.61 7.79
N ALA A 167 -11.56 22.19 7.51
CA ALA A 167 -11.74 23.20 6.48
C ALA A 167 -11.30 24.59 6.96
N HIS A 168 -11.07 25.51 6.02
CA HIS A 168 -10.62 26.88 6.32
C HIS A 168 -11.62 27.72 7.11
N ASP A 169 -12.90 27.36 7.07
CA ASP A 169 -13.96 27.98 7.86
C ASP A 169 -14.05 27.42 9.30
N GLY A 170 -13.16 26.49 9.66
CA GLY A 170 -13.16 25.84 10.97
C GLY A 170 -14.09 24.63 11.07
N THR A 171 -14.72 24.19 9.99
CA THR A 171 -15.49 22.94 9.96
C THR A 171 -14.56 21.76 10.16
N LEU A 172 -14.78 21.03 11.25
CA LEU A 172 -14.07 19.84 11.64
C LEU A 172 -14.96 18.62 11.38
N LEU A 173 -14.48 17.67 10.59
CA LEU A 173 -15.04 16.33 10.55
C LEU A 173 -14.10 15.40 11.31
N CYS A 174 -14.66 14.63 12.22
CA CYS A 174 -13.91 13.61 12.94
C CYS A 174 -14.79 12.39 13.23
N TRP A 175 -14.17 11.24 13.36
CA TRP A 175 -14.85 10.04 13.85
C TRP A 175 -14.86 10.03 15.38
N ASP A 176 -16.05 9.87 15.96
CA ASP A 176 -16.24 9.53 17.36
C ASP A 176 -16.88 8.13 17.43
N ARG A 177 -16.05 7.12 17.66
CA ARG A 177 -16.43 5.70 17.56
C ARG A 177 -17.00 5.39 16.17
N GLU A 178 -18.26 5.00 16.08
CA GLU A 178 -18.96 4.65 14.83
C GLU A 178 -19.69 5.84 14.19
N GLN A 179 -19.68 7.00 14.85
CA GLN A 179 -20.35 8.19 14.36
C GLN A 179 -19.37 9.12 13.70
N LEU A 180 -19.75 9.57 12.51
CA LEU A 180 -19.13 10.72 11.91
C LEU A 180 -19.72 11.98 12.56
N VAL A 181 -18.83 12.81 13.10
CA VAL A 181 -19.18 14.08 13.73
C VAL A 181 -18.72 15.21 12.84
N CYS A 182 -19.64 16.11 12.48
CA CYS A 182 -19.33 17.41 11.93
C CYS A 182 -19.48 18.45 13.04
N ALA A 183 -18.44 19.24 13.27
CA ALA A 183 -18.41 20.29 14.28
C ALA A 183 -17.80 21.58 13.72
N THR A 184 -18.07 22.69 14.37
CA THR A 184 -17.37 23.95 14.13
C THR A 184 -16.34 24.14 15.24
N LEU A 185 -15.08 24.37 14.86
CA LEU A 185 -13.99 24.68 15.78
C LEU A 185 -13.72 26.19 15.77
N THR A 186 -14.07 26.87 16.86
CA THR A 186 -13.81 28.30 17.07
C THR A 186 -12.84 28.48 18.23
N GLY A 187 -11.57 28.70 17.94
CA GLY A 187 -10.52 28.69 18.97
C GLY A 187 -10.38 27.30 19.59
N ALA A 188 -10.63 27.20 20.91
CA ALA A 188 -10.67 25.93 21.64
C ALA A 188 -12.09 25.35 21.82
N ALA A 189 -13.13 26.07 21.39
CA ALA A 189 -14.51 25.62 21.52
C ALA A 189 -14.90 24.77 20.29
N LEU A 190 -15.42 23.57 20.56
CA LEU A 190 -15.93 22.65 19.54
C LEU A 190 -17.45 22.56 19.68
N SER A 191 -18.18 22.96 18.64
CA SER A 191 -19.64 22.93 18.61
C SER A 191 -20.12 21.90 17.58
N PRO A 192 -20.62 20.72 17.99
CA PRO A 192 -21.16 19.74 17.06
C PRO A 192 -22.34 20.34 16.27
N ARG A 193 -22.28 20.25 14.95
CA ARG A 193 -23.38 20.60 14.04
C ARG A 193 -24.33 19.42 13.88
N TRP A 194 -23.77 18.22 13.70
CA TRP A 194 -24.53 16.97 13.61
C TRP A 194 -23.63 15.76 13.87
N ARG A 195 -24.27 14.62 14.14
CA ARG A 195 -23.64 13.30 14.22
C ARG A 195 -24.45 12.32 13.39
N ARG A 196 -23.78 11.47 12.62
CA ARG A 196 -24.44 10.44 11.79
C ARG A 196 -23.68 9.13 11.85
N THR A 197 -24.43 8.04 11.92
CA THR A 197 -23.87 6.70 11.69
C THR A 197 -23.77 6.47 10.18
N ILE A 198 -22.61 6.05 9.72
CA ILE A 198 -22.38 5.74 8.31
C ILE A 198 -22.28 4.22 8.17
N THR A 199 -23.27 3.62 7.52
CA THR A 199 -23.27 2.17 7.24
C THR A 199 -22.70 1.95 5.86
N THR A 200 -21.59 1.23 5.79
CA THR A 200 -20.95 0.83 4.53
C THR A 200 -20.53 -0.62 4.62
N ALA A 201 -20.28 -1.24 3.46
CA ALA A 201 -19.68 -2.57 3.45
C ALA A 201 -18.35 -2.51 4.23
N PRO A 202 -17.97 -3.55 5.01
CA PRO A 202 -16.80 -3.54 5.89
C PRO A 202 -15.46 -3.22 5.19
N ASP A 203 -15.50 -3.28 3.87
CA ASP A 203 -14.39 -3.29 2.94
C ASP A 203 -14.41 -2.09 1.98
N ALA A 204 -15.43 -1.23 2.10
CA ALA A 204 -15.56 -0.01 1.32
C ALA A 204 -14.52 1.02 1.75
N ARG A 205 -13.93 1.72 0.78
CA ARG A 205 -13.08 2.88 1.06
C ARG A 205 -13.95 4.13 1.18
N LEU A 206 -13.69 4.93 2.22
CA LEU A 206 -14.42 6.17 2.48
C LEU A 206 -13.50 7.38 2.30
N GLU A 207 -13.95 8.34 1.50
CA GLU A 207 -13.39 9.68 1.46
C GLU A 207 -14.42 10.68 1.94
N LEU A 208 -13.97 11.68 2.69
CA LEU A 208 -14.86 12.61 3.36
C LEU A 208 -14.36 14.04 3.20
N TYR A 209 -15.28 14.91 2.81
CA TYR A 209 -15.06 16.33 2.60
C TYR A 209 -16.19 17.10 3.29
N ALA A 210 -15.89 18.24 3.88
CA ALA A 210 -16.92 19.17 4.32
C ALA A 210 -16.43 20.60 4.35
N ASP A 211 -17.40 21.49 4.29
CA ASP A 211 -17.26 22.92 4.54
C ASP A 211 -18.46 23.41 5.37
N ALA A 212 -18.57 24.73 5.54
CA ALA A 212 -19.66 25.36 6.26
C ALA A 212 -21.04 25.04 5.68
N GLN A 213 -21.15 24.74 4.39
CA GLN A 213 -22.42 24.53 3.70
C GLN A 213 -22.78 23.06 3.50
N ARG A 214 -21.80 22.19 3.27
CA ARG A 214 -22.04 20.80 2.87
C ARG A 214 -21.03 19.83 3.43
N CYS A 215 -21.42 18.58 3.49
CA CYS A 215 -20.56 17.43 3.67
C CYS A 215 -20.77 16.47 2.51
N VAL A 216 -19.68 15.95 1.96
CA VAL A 216 -19.70 14.95 0.90
C VAL A 216 -18.95 13.72 1.37
N LEU A 217 -19.64 12.60 1.33
CA LEU A 217 -19.08 11.28 1.59
C LEU A 217 -18.98 10.54 0.26
N LEU A 218 -17.76 10.13 -0.09
CA LEU A 218 -17.52 9.26 -1.23
C LEU A 218 -17.26 7.84 -0.72
N ILE A 219 -18.03 6.90 -1.22
CA ILE A 219 -17.97 5.49 -0.83
C ILE A 219 -17.53 4.70 -2.06
N HIS A 220 -16.33 4.13 -2.00
CA HIS A 220 -15.81 3.27 -3.05
C HIS A 220 -16.10 1.81 -2.72
N HIS A 221 -16.81 1.14 -3.63
CA HIS A 221 -17.05 -0.29 -3.56
C HIS A 221 -17.00 -0.90 -4.97
N GLY A 222 -16.09 -1.84 -5.19
CA GLY A 222 -15.84 -2.42 -6.50
C GLY A 222 -15.26 -1.40 -7.50
N ARG A 223 -16.00 -1.10 -8.58
CA ARG A 223 -15.59 -0.17 -9.65
C ARG A 223 -16.31 1.18 -9.61
N ARG A 224 -17.17 1.40 -8.62
CA ARG A 224 -18.06 2.57 -8.54
C ARG A 224 -17.80 3.35 -7.27
N TRP A 225 -18.00 4.66 -7.40
CA TRP A 225 -18.03 5.59 -6.27
C TRP A 225 -19.46 6.07 -6.08
N THR A 226 -20.03 5.78 -4.92
CA THR A 226 -21.28 6.40 -4.49
C THR A 226 -20.95 7.73 -3.83
N VAL A 227 -21.62 8.79 -4.28
CA VAL A 227 -21.46 10.16 -3.78
C VAL A 227 -22.69 10.53 -2.96
N ASP A 228 -22.51 10.66 -1.65
CA ASP A 228 -23.52 11.11 -0.72
C ASP A 228 -23.26 12.56 -0.35
N VAL A 229 -24.17 13.47 -0.76
CA VAL A 229 -24.08 14.88 -0.44
C VAL A 229 -25.11 15.25 0.62
N LEU A 230 -24.65 15.94 1.66
CA LEU A 230 -25.43 16.45 2.77
C LEU A 230 -25.25 17.97 2.83
N ALA A 231 -26.28 18.75 2.50
CA ALA A 231 -26.21 20.21 2.48
C ALA A 231 -27.41 20.81 3.22
N GLY A 232 -27.21 21.19 4.50
CA GLY A 232 -28.33 21.58 5.36
C GLY A 232 -29.29 20.41 5.61
N ASP A 233 -30.57 20.61 5.28
CA ASP A 233 -31.61 19.58 5.37
C ASP A 233 -31.71 18.74 4.09
N ASP A 234 -31.08 19.18 2.99
CA ASP A 234 -31.07 18.44 1.73
C ASP A 234 -30.02 17.33 1.75
N ALA A 235 -30.42 16.17 1.25
CA ALA A 235 -29.53 15.04 1.05
C ALA A 235 -29.86 14.35 -0.27
N TRP A 236 -28.84 14.08 -1.07
CA TRP A 236 -28.99 13.31 -2.30
C TRP A 236 -27.79 12.40 -2.54
N ARG A 237 -28.02 11.37 -3.35
CA ARG A 237 -27.08 10.31 -3.67
C ARG A 237 -27.06 10.06 -5.16
N PHE A 238 -25.88 9.85 -5.72
CA PHE A 238 -25.68 9.38 -7.08
C PHE A 238 -24.39 8.58 -7.21
N ASP A 239 -24.27 7.78 -8.27
CA ASP A 239 -23.07 6.99 -8.54
C ASP A 239 -22.26 7.60 -9.68
N ILE A 240 -20.93 7.49 -9.58
CA ILE A 240 -19.99 7.83 -10.65
C ILE A 240 -19.01 6.68 -10.87
N GLU A 241 -18.48 6.61 -12.09
CA GLU A 241 -17.35 5.74 -12.44
C GLU A 241 -16.09 6.62 -12.57
N SER A 242 -15.05 6.26 -11.82
CA SER A 242 -13.80 7.02 -11.79
C SER A 242 -12.61 6.08 -11.64
N LEU A 243 -11.65 6.22 -12.55
CA LEU A 243 -10.37 5.51 -12.53
C LEU A 243 -9.46 6.00 -11.39
N GLY A 244 -9.60 7.25 -10.97
CA GLY A 244 -8.87 7.82 -9.82
C GLY A 244 -9.79 8.10 -8.64
N VAL A 245 -9.22 8.50 -7.50
CA VAL A 245 -9.98 8.95 -6.33
C VAL A 245 -10.64 10.30 -6.65
N PRO A 246 -11.98 10.38 -6.63
CA PRO A 246 -12.68 11.65 -6.84
C PRO A 246 -12.34 12.64 -5.73
N THR A 247 -12.40 13.92 -6.05
CA THR A 247 -11.98 14.99 -5.15
C THR A 247 -13.04 16.06 -5.07
N VAL A 248 -13.37 16.50 -3.86
CA VAL A 248 -14.37 17.54 -3.60
C VAL A 248 -13.71 18.78 -3.02
N ALA A 249 -14.05 19.95 -3.54
CA ALA A 249 -13.66 21.22 -2.97
C ALA A 249 -14.76 22.28 -3.17
N GLY A 250 -15.28 22.80 -2.06
CA GLY A 250 -16.44 23.70 -2.09
C GLY A 250 -17.62 23.02 -2.78
N ARG A 251 -18.18 23.68 -3.80
CA ARG A 251 -19.31 23.15 -4.59
C ARG A 251 -18.94 22.15 -5.68
N TRP A 252 -17.66 21.86 -5.88
CA TRP A 252 -17.20 21.11 -7.04
C TRP A 252 -16.78 19.68 -6.68
N LEU A 253 -17.20 18.73 -7.50
CA LEU A 253 -16.69 17.35 -7.52
C LEU A 253 -15.90 17.15 -8.81
N ALA A 254 -14.65 16.71 -8.70
CA ALA A 254 -13.81 16.37 -9.84
C ALA A 254 -13.46 14.87 -9.83
N TYR A 255 -13.54 14.22 -10.98
CA TYR A 255 -13.31 12.78 -11.11
C TYR A 255 -12.81 12.42 -12.52
N GLN A 256 -12.21 11.24 -12.67
CA GLN A 256 -11.55 10.81 -13.91
C GLN A 256 -12.28 9.59 -14.49
N PRO A 257 -13.27 9.74 -15.37
CA PRO A 257 -14.00 8.59 -15.92
C PRO A 257 -13.19 7.80 -16.97
N ALA A 258 -12.16 8.40 -17.56
CA ALA A 258 -11.31 7.80 -18.59
C ALA A 258 -9.86 8.29 -18.48
N HIS A 259 -8.91 7.57 -19.10
CA HIS A 259 -7.48 7.87 -18.99
C HIS A 259 -7.07 9.21 -19.61
N ASP A 260 -7.90 9.80 -20.45
CA ASP A 260 -7.60 10.97 -21.28
C ASP A 260 -8.42 12.22 -20.90
N ARG A 261 -9.25 12.18 -19.85
CA ARG A 261 -10.06 13.34 -19.44
C ARG A 261 -10.40 13.35 -17.96
N VAL A 262 -10.60 14.54 -17.41
CA VAL A 262 -11.16 14.80 -16.09
C VAL A 262 -12.49 15.52 -16.23
N LEU A 263 -13.51 15.09 -15.50
CA LEU A 263 -14.79 15.78 -15.40
C LEU A 263 -14.88 16.58 -14.11
N ARG A 264 -15.55 17.72 -14.18
CA ARG A 264 -15.93 18.53 -13.03
C ARG A 264 -17.43 18.72 -13.03
N LEU A 265 -18.06 18.28 -11.96
CA LEU A 265 -19.48 18.41 -11.69
C LEU A 265 -19.72 19.49 -10.63
N ASP A 266 -20.68 20.37 -10.88
CA ASP A 266 -21.24 21.24 -9.86
C ASP A 266 -22.22 20.48 -8.97
N LEU A 267 -21.92 20.34 -7.69
CA LEU A 267 -22.81 19.69 -6.73
C LEU A 267 -24.07 20.52 -6.43
N GLY A 268 -24.09 21.81 -6.77
CA GLY A 268 -25.28 22.66 -6.62
C GLY A 268 -26.15 22.77 -7.88
N GLY A 269 -25.83 22.06 -8.97
CA GLY A 269 -26.51 22.17 -10.25
C GLY A 269 -26.32 20.94 -11.14
N ALA A 270 -26.64 21.07 -12.44
CA ALA A 270 -26.42 20.00 -13.44
C ALA A 270 -25.20 20.27 -14.33
N ASP A 271 -24.45 21.34 -14.08
CA ASP A 271 -23.33 21.75 -14.92
C ASP A 271 -22.16 20.79 -14.76
N THR A 272 -21.78 20.18 -15.88
CA THR A 272 -20.61 19.32 -16.00
C THR A 272 -19.68 19.90 -17.04
N SER A 273 -18.40 20.10 -16.67
CA SER A 273 -17.36 20.53 -17.60
C SER A 273 -16.32 19.43 -17.79
N GLU A 274 -15.91 19.22 -19.04
CA GLU A 274 -14.88 18.26 -19.41
C GLU A 274 -13.52 18.94 -19.64
N HIS A 275 -12.47 18.33 -19.14
CA HIS A 275 -11.08 18.80 -19.23
C HIS A 275 -10.22 17.69 -19.85
N PRO A 276 -9.94 17.74 -21.17
CA PRO A 276 -9.10 16.75 -21.82
C PRO A 276 -7.65 16.83 -21.33
N LEU A 277 -7.00 15.68 -21.21
CA LEU A 277 -5.60 15.57 -20.84
C LEU A 277 -4.72 15.55 -22.10
N PRO A 278 -3.59 16.27 -22.11
CA PRO A 278 -2.62 16.15 -23.19
C PRO A 278 -2.04 14.73 -23.25
N SER A 279 -1.58 14.30 -24.42
CA SER A 279 -1.06 12.94 -24.65
C SER A 279 0.05 12.52 -23.68
N THR A 280 0.87 13.47 -23.22
CA THR A 280 1.93 13.26 -22.24
C THR A 280 1.43 12.98 -20.82
N CYS A 281 0.16 13.28 -20.54
CA CYS A 281 -0.49 13.12 -19.24
C CYS A 281 -1.58 12.04 -19.24
N VAL A 282 -1.79 11.32 -20.35
CA VAL A 282 -2.78 10.24 -20.43
C VAL A 282 -2.42 9.14 -19.43
N GLY A 283 -3.41 8.71 -18.65
CA GLY A 283 -3.26 7.72 -17.58
C GLY A 283 -3.99 8.14 -16.31
N VAL A 284 -3.98 7.27 -15.30
CA VAL A 284 -4.62 7.55 -14.01
C VAL A 284 -3.72 8.42 -13.14
N GLY A 285 -4.17 9.62 -12.81
CA GLY A 285 -3.43 10.61 -12.00
C GLY A 285 -4.16 11.02 -10.72
N SER A 286 -3.56 11.96 -9.99
CA SER A 286 -4.19 12.60 -8.83
C SER A 286 -4.82 13.93 -9.24
N ILE A 287 -6.08 14.15 -8.85
CA ILE A 287 -6.78 15.41 -9.08
C ILE A 287 -6.67 16.27 -7.82
N PHE A 288 -6.36 17.55 -7.99
CA PHE A 288 -6.43 18.54 -6.92
C PHE A 288 -7.47 19.60 -7.30
N ALA A 289 -8.52 19.73 -6.50
CA ALA A 289 -9.57 20.72 -6.71
C ALA A 289 -9.47 21.85 -5.69
N SER A 290 -9.59 23.09 -6.17
CA SER A 290 -9.69 24.30 -5.35
C SER A 290 -11.16 24.62 -5.06
N ALA A 291 -11.43 25.36 -3.97
CA ALA A 291 -12.80 25.76 -3.63
C ALA A 291 -13.43 26.70 -4.69
N GLU A 292 -12.59 27.40 -5.45
CA GLU A 292 -12.99 28.24 -6.59
C GLU A 292 -13.21 27.43 -7.89
N GLY A 293 -13.04 26.11 -7.83
CA GLY A 293 -13.24 25.23 -8.98
C GLY A 293 -12.05 25.13 -9.93
N ARG A 294 -10.87 25.63 -9.55
CA ARG A 294 -9.63 25.38 -10.31
C ARG A 294 -9.21 23.93 -10.13
N LEU A 295 -8.71 23.32 -11.20
CA LEU A 295 -8.30 21.92 -11.20
C LEU A 295 -6.84 21.81 -11.60
N TYR A 296 -6.11 21.06 -10.80
CA TYR A 296 -4.77 20.61 -11.14
C TYR A 296 -4.76 19.09 -11.24
N PHE A 297 -3.92 18.57 -12.13
CA PHE A 297 -3.74 17.15 -12.35
C PHE A 297 -2.27 16.80 -12.21
N LEU A 298 -1.97 15.84 -11.34
CA LEU A 298 -0.65 15.23 -11.22
C LEU A 298 -0.69 13.91 -12.00
N PRO A 299 -0.06 13.83 -13.18
CA PRO A 299 -0.05 12.61 -13.97
C PRO A 299 0.72 11.48 -13.28
N ALA A 300 0.57 10.26 -13.78
CA ALA A 300 1.17 9.07 -13.20
C ALA A 300 2.71 9.12 -13.11
N HIS A 301 3.38 9.85 -14.00
CA HIS A 301 4.84 10.05 -13.96
C HIS A 301 5.29 11.01 -12.84
N ARG A 302 4.38 11.84 -12.31
CA ARG A 302 4.57 12.76 -11.17
C ARG A 302 5.66 13.82 -11.34
N GLU A 303 6.16 14.05 -12.56
CA GLU A 303 7.25 15.01 -12.82
C GLU A 303 6.73 16.44 -12.99
N SER A 304 5.46 16.61 -13.33
CA SER A 304 4.83 17.92 -13.51
C SER A 304 3.42 17.95 -12.97
N VAL A 305 2.94 19.14 -12.63
CA VAL A 305 1.54 19.39 -12.28
C VAL A 305 0.90 20.19 -13.40
N LEU A 306 -0.15 19.65 -14.01
CA LEU A 306 -0.89 20.30 -15.08
C LEU A 306 -2.05 21.12 -14.50
N ASN A 307 -2.15 22.39 -14.86
CA ASN A 307 -3.33 23.21 -14.62
C ASN A 307 -4.35 22.94 -15.75
N LEU A 308 -5.49 22.32 -15.41
CA LEU A 308 -6.49 21.90 -16.41
C LEU A 308 -7.31 23.05 -17.00
N HIS A 309 -7.21 24.27 -16.45
CA HIS A 309 -7.89 25.46 -16.97
C HIS A 309 -7.02 26.22 -17.97
N THR A 310 -5.72 26.35 -17.69
CA THR A 310 -4.79 27.09 -18.56
C THR A 310 -4.03 26.20 -19.53
N GLY A 311 -3.99 24.88 -19.28
CA GLY A 311 -3.11 23.94 -19.98
C GLY A 311 -1.64 24.05 -19.60
N GLU A 312 -1.30 24.92 -18.64
CA GLU A 312 0.09 25.13 -18.20
C GLU A 312 0.59 23.94 -17.37
N ALA A 313 1.75 23.40 -17.73
CA ALA A 313 2.42 22.35 -16.97
C ALA A 313 3.56 22.93 -16.13
N HIS A 314 3.50 22.75 -14.82
CA HIS A 314 4.54 23.15 -13.89
C HIS A 314 5.45 21.95 -13.60
N SER A 315 6.64 21.92 -14.22
CA SER A 315 7.63 20.87 -13.98
C SER A 315 8.21 20.98 -12.57
N ARG A 316 8.18 19.89 -11.82
CA ARG A 316 8.92 19.78 -10.55
C ARG A 316 10.41 19.74 -10.89
N GLN A 317 11.21 20.47 -10.13
CA GLN A 317 12.67 20.41 -10.23
C GLN A 317 13.19 19.18 -9.46
N LEU A 318 12.82 17.99 -9.94
CA LEU A 318 13.31 16.73 -9.37
C LEU A 318 14.76 16.49 -9.82
N PRO A 319 15.61 15.84 -9.01
CA PRO A 319 16.99 15.54 -9.39
C PRO A 319 17.04 14.71 -10.69
N ALA A 320 17.74 15.22 -11.70
CA ALA A 320 17.79 14.62 -13.04
C ALA A 320 18.47 13.24 -13.04
N ASP A 321 19.47 13.04 -12.17
CA ASP A 321 20.17 11.78 -11.93
C ASP A 321 19.28 10.68 -11.36
N GLN A 322 18.10 11.04 -10.84
CA GLN A 322 17.12 10.11 -10.27
C GLN A 322 15.94 9.83 -11.21
N LEU A 323 15.83 10.54 -12.34
CA LEU A 323 14.66 10.50 -13.20
C LEU A 323 14.39 9.11 -13.78
N GLU A 324 15.43 8.46 -14.28
CA GLU A 324 15.33 7.13 -14.87
C GLU A 324 14.88 6.08 -13.84
N ALA A 325 15.48 6.11 -12.64
CA ALA A 325 15.11 5.22 -11.54
C ALA A 325 13.66 5.43 -11.09
N ARG A 326 13.19 6.69 -11.02
CA ARG A 326 11.79 7.02 -10.69
C ARG A 326 10.82 6.47 -11.72
N ARG A 327 11.09 6.69 -13.01
CA ARG A 327 10.27 6.19 -14.11
C ARG A 327 10.20 4.67 -14.08
N ALA A 328 11.34 4.00 -13.83
CA ALA A 328 11.40 2.55 -13.73
C ALA A 328 10.56 2.01 -12.56
N ILE A 329 10.63 2.65 -11.38
CA ILE A 329 9.81 2.26 -10.21
C ILE A 329 8.31 2.46 -10.50
N LEU A 330 7.92 3.60 -11.06
CA LEU A 330 6.53 3.91 -11.36
C LEU A 330 5.96 3.01 -12.46
N ALA A 331 6.72 2.76 -13.54
CA ALA A 331 6.31 1.86 -14.62
C ALA A 331 5.96 0.46 -14.10
N THR A 332 6.66 0.01 -13.06
CA THR A 332 6.39 -1.25 -12.39
C THR A 332 5.22 -1.14 -11.41
N ALA A 333 5.11 -0.03 -10.66
CA ALA A 333 4.09 0.12 -9.62
C ALA A 333 2.67 0.32 -10.19
N LEU A 334 2.56 1.06 -11.29
CA LEU A 334 1.28 1.53 -11.81
C LEU A 334 0.36 0.38 -12.26
N PRO A 335 0.82 -0.62 -13.06
CA PRO A 335 -0.01 -1.77 -13.38
C PRO A 335 -0.55 -2.49 -12.15
N TYR A 336 0.26 -2.61 -11.08
CA TYR A 336 -0.18 -3.25 -9.83
C TYR A 336 -1.21 -2.42 -9.07
N ARG A 337 -1.03 -1.11 -9.02
CA ARG A 337 -2.00 -0.21 -8.41
C ARG A 337 -3.34 -0.30 -9.13
N ASP A 338 -3.31 -0.30 -10.46
CA ASP A 338 -4.50 -0.40 -11.29
C ASP A 338 -5.17 -1.77 -11.09
N ALA A 339 -4.42 -2.88 -11.09
CA ALA A 339 -4.91 -4.24 -10.82
C ALA A 339 -5.67 -4.36 -9.50
N ALA A 340 -5.05 -3.83 -8.44
CA ALA A 340 -5.61 -3.83 -7.11
C ALA A 340 -6.93 -3.08 -7.12
N GLN A 341 -6.95 -1.87 -7.69
CA GLN A 341 -8.12 -1.00 -7.69
C GLN A 341 -9.31 -1.66 -8.39
N HIS A 342 -9.09 -2.33 -9.53
CA HIS A 342 -10.13 -3.08 -10.24
C HIS A 342 -10.77 -4.19 -9.41
N SER A 343 -10.12 -4.58 -8.33
CA SER A 343 -10.48 -5.71 -7.50
C SER A 343 -10.82 -5.32 -6.07
N GLY A 344 -11.08 -4.02 -5.83
CA GLY A 344 -11.44 -3.49 -4.51
C GLY A 344 -10.28 -3.37 -3.51
N VAL A 345 -9.05 -3.67 -3.94
CA VAL A 345 -7.81 -3.47 -3.17
C VAL A 345 -7.17 -2.15 -3.60
N THR A 346 -6.52 -1.43 -2.69
CA THR A 346 -5.73 -0.25 -3.00
C THR A 346 -4.28 -0.56 -2.66
N ILE A 347 -3.37 -0.40 -3.63
CA ILE A 347 -1.94 -0.33 -3.36
C ILE A 347 -1.54 1.13 -3.23
N GLU A 348 -0.91 1.44 -2.11
CA GLU A 348 -0.50 2.77 -1.75
C GLU A 348 1.01 2.81 -1.77
N LEU A 349 1.63 3.55 -2.69
CA LEU A 349 3.06 3.78 -2.63
C LEU A 349 3.32 4.75 -1.47
N GLU A 350 3.91 4.26 -0.38
CA GLU A 350 4.14 5.05 0.84
C GLU A 350 5.41 5.88 0.75
N ARG A 351 6.44 5.38 0.07
CA ARG A 351 7.73 6.07 -0.01
C ARG A 351 8.59 5.50 -1.11
N VAL A 352 9.19 6.38 -1.89
CA VAL A 352 10.32 6.08 -2.78
C VAL A 352 11.54 6.81 -2.27
N GLU A 353 12.54 6.09 -1.76
CA GLU A 353 13.86 6.65 -1.44
C GLU A 353 14.83 6.33 -2.57
N LEU A 354 15.60 7.32 -2.99
CA LEU A 354 16.65 7.16 -3.99
C LEU A 354 17.92 7.78 -3.42
N ASP A 355 18.95 6.96 -3.27
CA ASP A 355 20.30 7.39 -2.92
C ASP A 355 21.19 7.23 -4.14
N SER A 356 21.40 8.32 -4.89
CA SER A 356 22.25 8.30 -6.07
C SER A 356 23.73 8.10 -5.74
N ARG A 357 24.18 8.31 -4.48
CA ARG A 357 25.57 8.03 -4.07
C ARG A 357 25.82 6.54 -3.91
N GLN A 358 24.83 5.83 -3.37
CA GLN A 358 24.89 4.37 -3.23
C GLN A 358 24.29 3.64 -4.43
N ALA A 359 23.72 4.38 -5.38
CA ALA A 359 22.87 3.86 -6.46
C ALA A 359 21.86 2.85 -5.89
N SER A 360 21.14 3.25 -4.84
CA SER A 360 20.17 2.39 -4.19
C SER A 360 18.79 3.04 -4.21
N ALA A 361 17.78 2.22 -4.41
CA ALA A 361 16.39 2.60 -4.36
C ALA A 361 15.68 1.79 -3.28
N SER A 362 14.78 2.42 -2.53
CA SER A 362 13.88 1.73 -1.61
C SER A 362 12.43 2.10 -1.92
N LEU A 363 11.56 1.09 -1.99
CA LEU A 363 10.12 1.29 -2.13
C LEU A 363 9.39 0.69 -0.92
N THR A 364 8.56 1.51 -0.29
CA THR A 364 7.61 1.09 0.74
C THR A 364 6.20 1.27 0.17
N HIS A 365 5.33 0.28 0.41
CA HIS A 365 3.92 0.37 0.03
C HIS A 365 3.02 -0.23 1.11
N ARG A 366 1.75 0.18 1.10
CA ARG A 366 0.68 -0.33 1.95
C ARG A 366 -0.44 -0.90 1.08
N LEU A 367 -1.14 -1.91 1.58
CA LEU A 367 -2.33 -2.47 0.95
C LEU A 367 -3.54 -2.23 1.85
N ALA A 368 -4.66 -1.84 1.26
CA ALA A 368 -5.95 -1.64 1.94
C ALA A 368 -7.10 -2.13 1.04
N GLY A 369 -8.28 -2.46 1.58
CA GLY A 369 -9.48 -2.76 0.77
C GLY A 369 -10.03 -4.18 0.89
N SER A 370 -11.01 -4.48 0.04
CA SER A 370 -11.79 -5.73 0.03
C SER A 370 -11.07 -6.88 -0.67
N GLY A 371 -11.31 -8.11 -0.21
CA GLY A 371 -10.65 -9.30 -0.77
C GLY A 371 -9.33 -9.63 -0.06
N PRO A 372 -9.39 -10.17 1.17
CA PRO A 372 -8.20 -10.45 1.98
C PRO A 372 -7.19 -11.36 1.28
N LEU A 373 -7.67 -12.33 0.50
CA LEU A 373 -6.82 -13.24 -0.27
C LEU A 373 -6.11 -12.51 -1.41
N LEU A 374 -6.84 -11.76 -2.24
CA LEU A 374 -6.26 -11.03 -3.36
C LEU A 374 -5.25 -9.98 -2.89
N ALA A 375 -5.57 -9.23 -1.84
CA ALA A 375 -4.65 -8.29 -1.23
C ALA A 375 -3.39 -9.01 -0.71
N ALA A 376 -3.54 -10.18 -0.07
CA ALA A 376 -2.40 -10.96 0.38
C ALA A 376 -1.54 -11.51 -0.78
N LEU A 377 -2.17 -11.89 -1.90
CA LEU A 377 -1.49 -12.29 -3.13
C LEU A 377 -0.73 -11.13 -3.77
N LEU A 378 -1.32 -9.94 -3.81
CA LEU A 378 -0.66 -8.71 -4.28
C LEU A 378 0.55 -8.34 -3.40
N ALA A 379 0.45 -8.51 -2.08
CA ALA A 379 1.60 -8.36 -1.17
C ALA A 379 2.70 -9.38 -1.43
N GLY A 380 2.33 -10.64 -1.64
CA GLY A 380 3.28 -11.71 -2.00
C GLY A 380 3.98 -11.41 -3.32
N HIS A 381 3.21 -10.98 -4.32
CA HIS A 381 3.69 -10.59 -5.63
C HIS A 381 4.67 -9.43 -5.56
N SER A 382 4.28 -8.33 -4.91
CA SER A 382 5.06 -7.10 -4.88
C SER A 382 6.47 -7.37 -4.33
N HIS A 383 6.58 -8.11 -3.23
CA HIS A 383 7.88 -8.46 -2.66
C HIS A 383 8.80 -9.21 -3.66
N SER A 384 8.24 -10.11 -4.46
CA SER A 384 8.98 -10.86 -5.48
C SER A 384 9.34 -9.99 -6.70
N ALA A 385 8.39 -9.20 -7.19
CA ALA A 385 8.56 -8.33 -8.35
C ALA A 385 9.64 -7.27 -8.10
N TRP A 386 9.60 -6.60 -6.95
CA TRP A 386 10.55 -5.54 -6.62
C TRP A 386 11.99 -6.03 -6.47
N ARG A 387 12.19 -7.25 -5.98
CA ARG A 387 13.54 -7.82 -5.82
C ARG A 387 14.21 -8.17 -7.15
N ARG A 388 13.42 -8.49 -8.17
CA ARG A 388 13.89 -8.98 -9.47
C ARG A 388 13.84 -7.93 -10.57
N PHE A 389 13.34 -6.74 -10.24
CA PHE A 389 13.11 -5.69 -11.22
C PHE A 389 14.45 -5.12 -11.76
N PRO A 390 14.65 -5.07 -13.08
CA PRO A 390 15.82 -4.46 -13.68
C PRO A 390 15.79 -2.95 -13.46
N MET A 391 16.67 -2.46 -12.59
CA MET A 391 16.92 -1.04 -12.43
C MET A 391 17.96 -0.55 -13.47
N PRO A 392 18.04 0.76 -13.73
CA PRO A 392 19.11 1.32 -14.55
C PRO A 392 20.51 0.85 -14.09
N PRO A 393 21.51 0.75 -14.98
CA PRO A 393 22.82 0.22 -14.62
C PRO A 393 23.41 0.86 -13.36
N GLY A 394 23.87 0.02 -12.44
CA GLY A 394 24.43 0.44 -11.15
C GLY A 394 23.40 0.62 -10.03
N TRP A 395 22.10 0.71 -10.34
CA TRP A 395 21.06 0.83 -9.32
C TRP A 395 20.65 -0.53 -8.73
N GLN A 396 20.42 -0.57 -7.42
CA GLN A 396 19.87 -1.72 -6.71
C GLN A 396 18.55 -1.35 -6.04
N LEU A 397 17.49 -2.12 -6.28
CA LEU A 397 16.21 -1.92 -5.62
C LEU A 397 16.11 -2.82 -4.37
N GLY A 398 16.12 -2.17 -3.21
CA GLY A 398 15.67 -2.75 -1.95
C GLY A 398 14.15 -2.61 -1.82
N SER A 399 13.50 -3.63 -1.25
CA SER A 399 12.11 -3.51 -0.81
C SER A 399 12.06 -3.66 0.70
N HIS A 400 11.46 -2.69 1.39
CA HIS A 400 11.19 -2.79 2.82
C HIS A 400 9.89 -3.54 3.16
N GLY A 401 9.33 -4.28 2.18
CA GLY A 401 8.09 -5.05 2.33
C GLY A 401 6.84 -4.19 2.44
N SER A 402 5.67 -4.84 2.36
CA SER A 402 4.38 -4.18 2.61
C SER A 402 4.23 -3.87 4.10
N ARG A 403 4.05 -2.60 4.48
CA ARG A 403 3.75 -2.21 5.87
C ARG A 403 2.27 -2.43 6.13
N GLY A 404 1.94 -3.68 6.40
CA GLY A 404 0.59 -4.19 6.64
C GLY A 404 0.55 -5.64 6.19
N GLU A 405 0.68 -6.58 7.13
CA GLU A 405 0.34 -7.97 6.81
C GLU A 405 -1.16 -8.01 6.55
N VAL A 406 -1.57 -7.97 5.28
CA VAL A 406 -2.95 -8.31 4.94
C VAL A 406 -3.06 -9.82 5.11
N ARG A 407 -3.51 -10.22 6.29
CA ARG A 407 -3.85 -11.62 6.56
C ARG A 407 -5.24 -11.85 6.01
N SER A 408 -5.40 -12.88 5.17
CA SER A 408 -6.73 -13.40 4.87
C SER A 408 -7.22 -14.19 6.08
N PRO A 409 -8.19 -13.67 6.87
CA PRO A 409 -8.73 -14.39 8.01
C PRO A 409 -9.52 -15.62 7.56
N ASP A 410 -10.06 -15.56 6.35
CA ASP A 410 -10.81 -16.67 5.76
C ASP A 410 -9.89 -17.73 5.17
N GLU A 411 -10.37 -18.96 5.22
CA GLU A 411 -9.80 -20.06 4.46
C GLU A 411 -9.96 -19.82 2.94
N PRO A 412 -8.87 -19.86 2.16
CA PRO A 412 -8.94 -19.75 0.70
C PRO A 412 -9.64 -20.98 0.13
N THR A 413 -10.74 -20.80 -0.60
CA THR A 413 -11.36 -21.88 -1.37
C THR A 413 -10.81 -21.91 -2.79
N ALA A 414 -10.93 -23.04 -3.49
CA ALA A 414 -10.54 -23.14 -4.90
C ALA A 414 -11.18 -22.05 -5.76
N GLY A 415 -12.49 -21.79 -5.60
CA GLY A 415 -13.20 -20.72 -6.31
C GLY A 415 -12.61 -19.33 -6.06
N ARG A 416 -12.31 -18.99 -4.80
CA ARG A 416 -11.70 -17.69 -4.47
C ARG A 416 -10.30 -17.54 -5.06
N ILE A 417 -9.54 -18.64 -5.15
CA ILE A 417 -8.23 -18.65 -5.80
C ILE A 417 -8.39 -18.39 -7.30
N VAL A 418 -9.33 -19.06 -7.98
CA VAL A 418 -9.65 -18.82 -9.39
C VAL A 418 -10.01 -17.35 -9.62
N ASP A 419 -10.95 -16.81 -8.85
CA ASP A 419 -11.40 -15.42 -8.99
C ASP A 419 -10.25 -14.43 -8.78
N SER A 420 -9.41 -14.67 -7.75
CA SER A 420 -8.26 -13.81 -7.44
C SER A 420 -7.23 -13.84 -8.57
N TYR A 421 -6.91 -15.01 -9.13
CA TYR A 421 -5.95 -15.11 -10.23
C TYR A 421 -6.51 -14.65 -11.56
N ALA A 422 -7.81 -14.76 -11.81
CA ALA A 422 -8.45 -14.13 -12.97
C ALA A 422 -8.30 -12.60 -12.92
N ALA A 423 -8.50 -12.00 -11.75
CA ALA A 423 -8.27 -10.57 -11.53
C ALA A 423 -6.78 -10.20 -11.74
N LEU A 424 -5.86 -10.97 -11.14
CA LEU A 424 -4.41 -10.75 -11.29
C LEU A 424 -3.91 -10.92 -12.73
N ALA A 425 -4.42 -11.90 -13.46
CA ALA A 425 -4.03 -12.18 -14.84
C ALA A 425 -4.38 -11.00 -15.77
N SER A 426 -5.50 -10.31 -15.53
CA SER A 426 -5.89 -9.10 -16.28
C SER A 426 -4.86 -7.97 -16.16
N ALA A 427 -4.01 -8.01 -15.13
CA ALA A 427 -2.93 -7.06 -14.88
C ALA A 427 -1.53 -7.64 -15.12
N GLY A 428 -1.42 -8.79 -15.79
CA GLY A 428 -0.15 -9.43 -16.08
C GLY A 428 0.53 -10.07 -14.85
N VAL A 429 -0.22 -10.31 -13.77
CA VAL A 429 0.31 -10.95 -12.56
C VAL A 429 0.06 -12.46 -12.59
N GLY A 430 1.14 -13.24 -12.72
CA GLY A 430 1.10 -14.70 -12.76
C GLY A 430 1.42 -15.39 -11.42
N PHE A 431 1.07 -16.68 -11.33
CA PHE A 431 1.25 -17.53 -10.14
C PHE A 431 2.69 -17.56 -9.60
N ALA A 432 3.69 -17.63 -10.49
CA ALA A 432 5.10 -17.80 -10.13
C ALA A 432 5.62 -16.75 -9.13
N THR A 433 5.09 -15.54 -9.19
CA THR A 433 5.49 -14.42 -8.32
C THR A 433 4.87 -14.47 -6.92
N THR A 434 3.87 -15.32 -6.72
CA THR A 434 3.11 -15.48 -5.48
C THR A 434 3.44 -16.77 -4.73
N THR A 435 4.36 -17.60 -5.24
CA THR A 435 4.74 -18.88 -4.64
C THR A 435 5.25 -18.74 -3.21
N ARG A 436 5.95 -17.64 -2.90
CA ARG A 436 6.42 -17.34 -1.55
C ARG A 436 5.29 -17.10 -0.55
N TYR A 437 4.22 -16.44 -0.98
CA TYR A 437 3.04 -16.23 -0.13
C TYR A 437 2.43 -17.58 0.24
N TRP A 438 2.21 -18.45 -0.74
CA TRP A 438 1.62 -19.77 -0.51
C TRP A 438 2.54 -20.68 0.33
N ALA A 439 3.85 -20.66 0.09
CA ALA A 439 4.81 -21.42 0.89
C ALA A 439 4.72 -21.01 2.37
N LYS A 440 4.79 -19.71 2.66
CA LYS A 440 4.67 -19.20 4.04
C LYS A 440 3.33 -19.58 4.67
N ARG A 441 2.23 -19.45 3.93
CA ARG A 441 0.88 -19.77 4.43
C ARG A 441 0.72 -21.25 4.79
N LEU A 442 1.36 -22.16 4.04
CA LEU A 442 1.31 -23.61 4.32
C LEU A 442 2.30 -24.04 5.41
N GLU A 443 3.42 -23.34 5.58
CA GLU A 443 4.40 -23.59 6.64
C GLU A 443 3.90 -23.11 8.03
N ASP A 444 3.10 -22.04 8.08
CA ASP A 444 2.55 -21.50 9.33
C ASP A 444 1.37 -22.37 9.84
N ASP A 445 1.61 -23.20 10.87
CA ASP A 445 0.67 -24.18 11.46
C ASP A 445 -0.72 -23.65 11.86
N GLN A 446 -0.90 -22.32 11.97
CA GLN A 446 -2.19 -21.68 12.29
C GLN A 446 -3.03 -21.30 11.07
N GLN A 447 -2.49 -21.41 9.84
CA GLN A 447 -3.16 -20.96 8.59
C GLN A 447 -3.18 -22.01 7.47
N GLN A 448 -3.00 -23.30 7.82
CA GLN A 448 -3.03 -24.38 6.82
C GLN A 448 -4.30 -24.30 5.97
N LEU A 449 -4.09 -24.24 4.65
CA LEU A 449 -5.13 -24.42 3.64
C LEU A 449 -5.67 -25.84 3.76
N ARG A 450 -6.94 -26.03 4.14
CA ARG A 450 -7.53 -27.36 4.36
C ARG A 450 -8.45 -27.78 3.23
N ASP A 451 -8.95 -26.84 2.43
CA ASP A 451 -9.70 -27.13 1.20
C ASP A 451 -8.83 -27.97 0.23
N PRO A 452 -9.16 -29.26 0.02
CA PRO A 452 -8.36 -30.12 -0.84
C PRO A 452 -8.42 -29.71 -2.31
N ALA A 453 -9.50 -29.07 -2.76
CA ALA A 453 -9.59 -28.53 -4.12
C ALA A 453 -8.65 -27.33 -4.30
N ALA A 454 -8.51 -26.50 -3.27
CA ALA A 454 -7.56 -25.39 -3.28
C ALA A 454 -6.10 -25.89 -3.30
N LEU A 455 -5.77 -26.90 -2.47
CA LEU A 455 -4.44 -27.54 -2.49
C LEU A 455 -4.12 -28.15 -3.86
N ALA A 456 -5.06 -28.88 -4.45
CA ALA A 456 -4.91 -29.47 -5.78
C ALA A 456 -4.70 -28.39 -6.85
N LEU A 457 -5.49 -27.31 -6.83
CA LEU A 457 -5.37 -26.20 -7.77
C LEU A 457 -3.99 -25.52 -7.70
N LEU A 458 -3.50 -25.25 -6.48
CA LEU A 458 -2.17 -24.66 -6.27
C LEU A 458 -1.06 -25.60 -6.74
N ALA A 459 -1.21 -26.91 -6.52
CA ALA A 459 -0.26 -27.89 -7.00
C ALA A 459 -0.26 -27.99 -8.53
N GLN A 460 -1.43 -28.00 -9.18
CA GLN A 460 -1.54 -27.95 -10.64
C GLN A 460 -0.90 -26.68 -11.23
N ALA A 461 -1.11 -25.53 -10.59
CA ALA A 461 -0.46 -24.27 -10.98
C ALA A 461 1.06 -24.33 -10.80
N LEU A 462 1.54 -24.95 -9.71
CA LEU A 462 2.96 -25.18 -9.48
C LEU A 462 3.59 -26.10 -10.55
N LEU A 463 2.90 -27.18 -10.92
CA LEU A 463 3.35 -28.08 -11.98
C LEU A 463 3.45 -27.38 -13.33
N ALA A 464 2.48 -26.52 -13.65
CA ALA A 464 2.52 -25.71 -14.86
C ALA A 464 3.75 -24.79 -14.90
N ILE A 465 4.05 -24.05 -13.83
CA ILE A 465 5.22 -23.16 -13.83
C ILE A 465 6.55 -23.91 -13.84
N VAL A 466 6.61 -25.08 -13.20
CA VAL A 466 7.82 -25.93 -13.18
C VAL A 466 8.06 -26.54 -14.57
N ARG A 467 7.01 -27.01 -15.23
CA ARG A 467 7.11 -27.65 -16.54
C ARG A 467 7.31 -26.65 -17.67
N ASP A 468 6.54 -25.56 -17.65
CA ASP A 468 6.34 -24.66 -18.79
C ASP A 468 7.09 -23.32 -18.60
N GLY A 469 7.33 -22.90 -17.35
CA GLY A 469 8.16 -21.75 -16.97
C GLY A 469 7.41 -20.67 -16.20
N PRO A 470 8.11 -19.72 -15.54
CA PRO A 470 7.50 -18.72 -14.68
C PRO A 470 6.61 -17.72 -15.44
N ASP A 471 6.88 -17.50 -16.73
CA ASP A 471 6.13 -16.59 -17.60
C ASP A 471 4.90 -17.26 -18.25
N THR A 472 4.66 -18.55 -17.98
CA THR A 472 3.54 -19.29 -18.57
C THR A 472 2.22 -18.80 -17.96
N PRO A 473 1.26 -18.33 -18.77
CA PRO A 473 -0.07 -18.01 -18.29
C PRO A 473 -0.75 -19.26 -17.75
N ALA A 474 -1.27 -19.20 -16.53
CA ALA A 474 -2.02 -20.28 -15.93
C ALA A 474 -3.53 -20.01 -16.08
N ASP A 475 -4.24 -20.88 -16.80
CA ASP A 475 -5.70 -20.88 -16.80
C ASP A 475 -6.20 -21.67 -15.58
N PHE A 476 -6.55 -20.95 -14.52
CA PHE A 476 -6.98 -21.53 -13.26
C PHE A 476 -8.31 -22.31 -13.36
N ASN A 477 -9.18 -22.00 -14.32
CA ASN A 477 -10.40 -22.80 -14.55
C ASN A 477 -10.04 -24.17 -15.12
N THR A 478 -9.16 -24.18 -16.13
CA THR A 478 -8.66 -25.43 -16.71
C THR A 478 -7.87 -26.25 -15.69
N LEU A 479 -7.04 -25.61 -14.86
CA LEU A 479 -6.27 -26.30 -13.82
C LEU A 479 -7.18 -26.88 -12.72
N LEU A 480 -8.25 -26.18 -12.34
CA LEU A 480 -9.23 -26.67 -11.37
C LEU A 480 -9.95 -27.92 -11.91
N ALA A 481 -10.32 -27.92 -13.20
CA ALA A 481 -10.98 -29.04 -13.85
C ALA A 481 -10.11 -30.31 -13.93
N ARG A 482 -8.77 -30.19 -13.87
CA ARG A 482 -7.86 -31.33 -13.83
C ARG A 482 -7.89 -32.09 -12.50
N GLY A 483 -8.34 -31.45 -11.42
CA GLY A 483 -8.39 -32.06 -10.10
C GLY A 483 -7.00 -32.35 -9.51
N TRP A 484 -6.91 -33.38 -8.68
CA TRP A 484 -5.71 -33.72 -7.92
C TRP A 484 -4.57 -34.15 -8.83
N PRO A 485 -3.35 -33.58 -8.69
CA PRO A 485 -2.20 -34.04 -9.44
C PRO A 485 -1.78 -35.43 -8.96
N THR A 486 -1.45 -36.32 -9.90
CA THR A 486 -0.86 -37.61 -9.59
C THR A 486 0.64 -37.49 -9.32
N LEU A 487 1.23 -38.51 -8.71
CA LEU A 487 2.68 -38.62 -8.58
C LEU A 487 3.38 -38.60 -9.94
N ASP A 488 2.77 -39.21 -10.97
CA ASP A 488 3.30 -39.23 -12.33
C ASP A 488 3.27 -37.84 -12.97
N ASP A 489 2.18 -37.07 -12.80
CA ASP A 489 2.11 -35.68 -13.25
C ASP A 489 3.19 -34.82 -12.60
N ALA A 490 3.40 -35.01 -11.28
CA ALA A 490 4.43 -34.30 -10.55
C ALA A 490 5.83 -34.67 -11.05
N THR A 491 6.10 -35.97 -11.22
CA THR A 491 7.38 -36.48 -11.70
C THR A 491 7.68 -35.96 -13.12
N ALA A 492 6.69 -36.00 -14.02
CA ALA A 492 6.82 -35.51 -15.39
C ALA A 492 7.11 -34.01 -15.44
N ALA A 493 6.43 -33.18 -14.63
CA ALA A 493 6.70 -31.76 -14.57
C ALA A 493 8.11 -31.46 -14.02
N PHE A 494 8.47 -32.07 -12.89
CA PHE A 494 9.75 -31.82 -12.23
C PHE A 494 10.96 -32.36 -12.99
N ALA A 495 10.77 -33.21 -14.00
CA ALA A 495 11.84 -33.57 -14.94
C ALA A 495 12.47 -32.34 -15.63
N HIS A 496 11.68 -31.27 -15.83
CA HIS A 496 12.15 -30.01 -16.39
C HIS A 496 12.80 -29.08 -15.35
N TYR A 497 12.65 -29.37 -14.07
CA TYR A 497 13.06 -28.46 -12.99
C TYR A 497 14.56 -28.17 -13.02
N PRO A 498 15.50 -29.13 -13.14
CA PRO A 498 16.92 -28.83 -13.09
C PRO A 498 17.38 -27.88 -14.21
N GLN A 499 16.77 -27.96 -15.39
CA GLN A 499 17.05 -27.06 -16.50
C GLN A 499 16.52 -25.65 -16.26
N ARG A 500 15.44 -25.52 -15.49
CA ARG A 500 14.72 -24.26 -15.22
C ARG A 500 15.04 -23.62 -13.87
N THR A 501 15.85 -24.27 -13.04
CA THR A 501 16.27 -23.77 -11.71
C THR A 501 16.72 -22.32 -11.71
N ARG A 502 17.49 -21.88 -12.72
CA ARG A 502 17.95 -20.49 -12.84
C ARG A 502 16.83 -19.47 -13.11
N GLN A 503 15.67 -19.92 -13.60
CA GLN A 503 14.50 -19.09 -13.91
C GLN A 503 13.50 -19.06 -12.77
N LEU A 504 13.47 -20.10 -11.93
CA LEU A 504 12.50 -20.29 -10.86
C LEU A 504 13.01 -19.73 -9.52
N ASP A 505 12.10 -19.22 -8.70
CA ASP A 505 12.43 -18.70 -7.36
C ASP A 505 12.65 -19.83 -6.35
N ASP A 506 13.52 -19.62 -5.35
CA ASP A 506 13.70 -20.55 -4.22
C ASP A 506 12.40 -20.85 -3.46
N SER A 507 11.39 -19.97 -3.56
CA SER A 507 10.06 -20.21 -3.00
C SER A 507 9.25 -21.27 -3.75
N VAL A 508 9.56 -21.59 -5.01
CA VAL A 508 8.95 -22.69 -5.77
C VAL A 508 9.23 -24.01 -5.06
N THR A 509 10.48 -24.21 -4.64
CA THR A 509 10.93 -25.34 -3.83
C THR A 509 10.20 -25.45 -2.50
N ALA A 510 10.08 -24.33 -1.79
CA ALA A 510 9.40 -24.28 -0.49
C ALA A 510 7.93 -24.69 -0.63
N LEU A 511 7.26 -24.13 -1.65
CA LEU A 511 5.88 -24.43 -1.94
C LEU A 511 5.70 -25.89 -2.40
N ALA A 512 6.59 -26.42 -3.22
CA ALA A 512 6.57 -27.82 -3.66
C ALA A 512 6.63 -28.77 -2.46
N GLY A 513 7.57 -28.52 -1.55
CA GLY A 513 7.70 -29.27 -0.30
C GLY A 513 6.41 -29.26 0.51
N ALA A 514 5.85 -28.07 0.76
CA ALA A 514 4.62 -27.94 1.52
C ALA A 514 3.42 -28.63 0.84
N LEU A 515 3.20 -28.41 -0.45
CA LEU A 515 2.05 -28.94 -1.20
C LEU A 515 2.11 -30.46 -1.36
N PHE A 516 3.19 -30.99 -1.91
CA PHE A 516 3.23 -32.42 -2.26
C PHE A 516 3.38 -33.32 -1.04
N ASN A 517 4.01 -32.85 0.04
CA ASN A 517 4.01 -33.60 1.30
C ASN A 517 2.59 -33.66 1.91
N LEU A 518 1.78 -32.60 1.79
CA LEU A 518 0.38 -32.60 2.23
C LEU A 518 -0.51 -33.47 1.34
N LEU A 519 -0.35 -33.38 0.02
CA LEU A 519 -1.21 -34.06 -0.96
C LEU A 519 -0.89 -35.56 -1.10
N LEU A 520 0.39 -35.93 -1.14
CA LEU A 520 0.85 -37.29 -1.44
C LEU A 520 1.34 -38.05 -0.19
N GLY A 521 1.50 -37.37 0.95
CA GLY A 521 2.00 -37.97 2.18
C GLY A 521 3.33 -38.69 1.98
N VAL A 522 3.38 -39.98 2.34
CA VAL A 522 4.59 -40.81 2.21
C VAL A 522 5.01 -41.00 0.75
N GLU A 523 4.07 -41.00 -0.20
CA GLU A 523 4.37 -41.20 -1.62
C GLU A 523 5.19 -40.05 -2.21
N ALA A 524 5.15 -38.86 -1.60
CA ALA A 524 6.01 -37.73 -1.96
C ALA A 524 7.51 -38.10 -1.90
N ALA A 525 7.90 -39.10 -1.10
CA ALA A 525 9.27 -39.60 -1.06
C ALA A 525 9.77 -40.08 -2.44
N ARG A 526 8.89 -40.64 -3.29
CA ARG A 526 9.24 -41.06 -4.65
C ARG A 526 9.54 -39.86 -5.55
N LEU A 527 8.73 -38.80 -5.47
CA LEU A 527 8.96 -37.55 -6.19
C LEU A 527 10.31 -36.92 -5.80
N TRP A 528 10.58 -36.82 -4.49
CA TRP A 528 11.83 -36.24 -4.02
C TRP A 528 13.04 -37.07 -4.40
N SER A 529 12.90 -38.40 -4.42
CA SER A 529 13.94 -39.30 -4.89
C SER A 529 14.22 -39.10 -6.38
N PHE A 530 13.18 -39.04 -7.22
CA PHE A 530 13.34 -38.74 -8.64
C PHE A 530 14.11 -37.42 -8.87
N ILE A 531 13.70 -36.35 -8.18
CA ILE A 531 14.31 -35.02 -8.34
C ILE A 531 15.78 -35.01 -7.91
N TYR A 532 16.12 -35.66 -6.81
CA TYR A 532 17.46 -35.58 -6.22
C TYR A 532 18.45 -36.61 -6.77
N ILE A 533 17.94 -37.80 -7.06
CA ILE A 533 18.76 -38.98 -7.32
C ILE A 533 18.76 -39.24 -8.83
N ASP A 534 17.56 -39.37 -9.40
CA ASP A 534 17.36 -39.82 -10.78
C ASP A 534 17.61 -38.70 -11.80
N THR A 535 17.36 -37.44 -11.43
CA THR A 535 17.44 -36.32 -12.39
C THR A 535 18.85 -35.72 -12.48
N PRO A 536 19.49 -35.67 -13.67
CA PRO A 536 20.79 -35.03 -13.87
C PRO A 536 20.79 -33.53 -13.53
N TRP A 537 21.53 -33.13 -12.49
CA TRP A 537 21.71 -31.72 -12.14
C TRP A 537 22.91 -31.13 -12.89
N PRO A 538 22.75 -29.97 -13.55
CA PRO A 538 23.88 -29.27 -14.15
C PRO A 538 24.91 -28.86 -13.08
N ASN A 539 26.20 -28.89 -13.44
CA ASN A 539 27.27 -28.42 -12.56
C ASN A 539 27.05 -26.95 -12.17
N GLY A 540 27.09 -26.63 -10.86
CA GLY A 540 27.02 -25.25 -10.34
C GLY A 540 25.64 -24.75 -9.89
N VAL A 541 24.61 -25.60 -9.79
CA VAL A 541 23.22 -25.21 -9.42
C VAL A 541 22.92 -25.36 -7.90
N GLY A 542 23.97 -25.29 -7.06
CA GLY A 542 23.93 -25.71 -5.65
C GLY A 542 23.00 -24.92 -4.70
N SER A 543 22.53 -23.72 -5.08
CA SER A 543 21.67 -22.89 -4.21
C SER A 543 20.31 -23.51 -3.94
N HIS A 544 19.62 -23.99 -4.99
CA HIS A 544 18.30 -24.62 -4.86
C HIS A 544 18.37 -25.99 -4.18
N TYR A 545 19.49 -26.70 -4.35
CA TYR A 545 19.73 -28.02 -3.75
C TYR A 545 19.69 -27.96 -2.21
N GLY A 546 20.35 -26.96 -1.61
CA GLY A 546 20.33 -26.77 -0.16
C GLY A 546 18.95 -26.36 0.38
N ASP A 547 18.12 -25.75 -0.46
CA ASP A 547 16.80 -25.27 -0.09
C ASP A 547 15.73 -26.36 -0.19
N PHE A 548 15.79 -27.25 -1.18
CA PHE A 548 14.88 -28.41 -1.26
C PHE A 548 15.12 -29.37 -0.10
N ASP A 549 16.38 -29.60 0.31
CA ASP A 549 16.69 -30.45 1.46
C ASP A 549 16.03 -29.87 2.70
N ARG A 550 16.20 -28.56 2.91
CA ARG A 550 15.69 -27.85 4.08
C ARG A 550 14.16 -27.74 4.11
N LYS A 551 13.52 -27.49 2.97
CA LYS A 551 12.09 -27.09 2.91
C LYS A 551 11.14 -28.17 2.39
N ALA A 552 11.63 -29.17 1.65
CA ALA A 552 10.80 -30.27 1.16
C ALA A 552 11.12 -31.60 1.85
N ILE A 553 12.40 -31.99 1.88
CA ILE A 553 12.82 -33.31 2.34
C ILE A 553 12.83 -33.39 3.87
N ARG A 554 13.54 -32.49 4.56
CA ARG A 554 13.66 -32.53 6.02
C ARG A 554 12.31 -32.50 6.73
N PRO A 555 11.31 -31.69 6.31
CA PRO A 555 9.97 -31.75 6.90
C PRO A 555 9.30 -33.12 6.72
N LEU A 556 9.32 -33.69 5.51
CA LEU A 556 8.77 -35.04 5.26
C LEU A 556 9.43 -36.10 6.14
N LEU A 557 10.77 -36.09 6.21
CA LEU A 557 11.52 -37.02 7.03
C LEU A 557 11.20 -36.83 8.53
N ARG A 558 11.00 -35.61 9.01
CA ARG A 558 10.55 -35.38 10.40
C ARG A 558 9.17 -35.97 10.66
N ALA A 559 8.23 -35.84 9.72
CA ALA A 559 6.90 -36.45 9.82
C ALA A 559 6.93 -37.98 9.75
N HIS A 560 7.95 -38.55 9.09
CA HIS A 560 8.12 -39.99 8.93
C HIS A 560 9.49 -40.47 9.50
N PRO A 561 9.62 -40.56 10.83
CA PRO A 561 10.90 -40.81 11.50
C PRO A 561 11.54 -42.16 11.13
N LYS A 562 10.74 -43.17 10.75
CA LYS A 562 11.26 -44.45 10.22
C LYS A 562 11.98 -44.23 8.87
N THR A 563 11.35 -43.50 7.96
CA THR A 563 11.93 -43.07 6.68
C THR A 563 13.17 -42.19 6.90
N ALA A 564 13.15 -41.30 7.90
CA ALA A 564 14.30 -40.45 8.25
C ALA A 564 15.47 -41.20 8.87
N GLN A 565 15.22 -42.21 9.69
CA GLN A 565 16.26 -43.02 10.30
C GLN A 565 17.01 -43.80 9.22
N ILE A 566 16.28 -44.32 8.23
CA ILE A 566 16.84 -44.99 7.05
C ILE A 566 17.62 -43.99 6.18
N PHE A 567 17.05 -42.81 5.88
CA PHE A 567 17.70 -41.76 5.09
C PHE A 567 18.98 -41.21 5.76
N ARG A 568 18.95 -40.96 7.07
CA ARG A 568 20.08 -40.40 7.85
C ARG A 568 21.18 -41.42 8.17
N ALA A 569 20.85 -42.70 8.35
CA ALA A 569 21.84 -43.76 8.53
C ALA A 569 22.70 -43.94 7.26
N LYS A 570 22.12 -43.70 6.08
CA LYS A 570 22.80 -43.80 4.78
C LYS A 570 23.61 -42.56 4.38
N LEU A 571 23.31 -41.37 4.93
CA LEU A 571 24.14 -40.16 4.77
C LEU A 571 25.44 -40.18 5.62
N ARG A 572 25.55 -41.08 6.60
CA ARG A 572 26.65 -41.15 7.57
C ARG A 572 27.67 -42.28 7.29
N THR A 573 27.54 -43.02 6.19
CA THR A 573 28.46 -44.11 5.86
C THR A 573 29.73 -43.54 5.19
N PRO A 574 30.95 -43.81 5.69
CA PRO A 574 32.16 -43.03 5.36
C PRO A 574 32.87 -43.43 4.06
N ALA A 575 32.37 -44.40 3.30
CA ALA A 575 32.98 -44.79 2.03
C ALA A 575 32.49 -43.85 0.92
N ARG A 576 33.37 -43.00 0.39
CA ARG A 576 33.15 -42.30 -0.90
C ARG A 576 33.12 -43.38 -2.00
N PRO A 577 31.98 -43.66 -2.63
CA PRO A 577 31.94 -44.51 -3.81
C PRO A 577 32.51 -43.72 -4.99
N ASP A 578 33.20 -44.39 -5.93
CA ASP A 578 33.75 -43.76 -7.14
C ASP A 578 32.67 -43.12 -8.03
N ASP A 579 31.43 -43.59 -7.89
CA ASP A 579 30.22 -42.94 -8.42
C ASP A 579 29.16 -42.86 -7.30
N PRO A 580 29.14 -41.77 -6.51
CA PRO A 580 28.19 -41.58 -5.43
C PRO A 580 26.74 -41.68 -5.90
N ARG A 581 26.49 -41.33 -7.17
CA ARG A 581 25.16 -41.26 -7.76
C ARG A 581 24.58 -42.65 -7.99
N ARG A 582 25.35 -43.55 -8.60
CA ARG A 582 24.95 -44.94 -8.88
C ARG A 582 24.72 -45.76 -7.60
N PHE A 583 25.55 -45.55 -6.58
CA PHE A 583 25.37 -46.16 -5.27
C PHE A 583 24.07 -45.73 -4.57
N HIS A 584 23.71 -44.45 -4.65
CA HIS A 584 22.44 -43.94 -4.10
C HIS A 584 21.22 -44.40 -4.93
N LEU A 585 21.36 -44.58 -6.23
CA LEU A 585 20.34 -45.09 -7.17
C LEU A 585 19.93 -46.55 -6.88
N ASP A 586 20.91 -47.47 -6.75
CA ASP A 586 20.64 -48.89 -6.54
C ASP A 586 20.03 -49.16 -5.15
N GLN A 587 20.51 -48.43 -4.13
CA GLN A 587 20.04 -48.53 -2.74
C GLN A 587 18.62 -47.99 -2.50
N LEU A 588 18.13 -47.13 -3.38
CA LEU A 588 16.78 -46.58 -3.34
C LEU A 588 15.78 -47.52 -4.05
N ARG A 589 16.20 -48.13 -5.18
CA ARG A 589 15.42 -49.15 -5.89
C ARG A 589 15.04 -50.33 -4.99
N ASP A 590 15.98 -50.80 -4.16
CA ASP A 590 15.75 -51.89 -3.20
C ASP A 590 14.84 -51.50 -2.01
N LEU A 591 14.60 -50.21 -1.77
CA LEU A 591 13.77 -49.69 -0.68
C LEU A 591 12.34 -49.34 -1.10
N LEU A 592 12.11 -49.19 -2.41
CA LEU A 592 10.81 -48.89 -3.02
C LEU A 592 10.09 -50.12 -3.56
N ALA A 593 10.82 -51.22 -3.75
CA ALA A 593 10.30 -52.59 -3.86
C ALA A 593 9.88 -53.09 -2.48
#